data_AF-A0A7X9FSC3-F1
#
_entry.id   AF-A0A7X9FSC3-F1
#
_cell.length_a   1.000
_cell.length_b   1.000
_cell.length_c   1.000
_cell.angle_alpha   90.00
_cell.angle_beta   90.00
_cell.angle_gamma   90.00
#
_symmetry.space_group_name_H-M   'P 1'
#
loop_
_entity.id
_entity.type
_entity.pdbx_description
1 polymer ?
#
loop_
_entity_poly.entity_id
_entity_poly.type
_entity_poly.pdbx_seq_one_letter_code
_entity_poly.pdbx_strand_id
1 'polypeptide(L)'
;MQKVVGSVFFRSFLLAGIISLAFSQSGCFLAPAIDSFKRAGLTASDRTRLLGERLKEYHEAIAWGDTDLALQYVEAEKRGEIRPIIETMSNEEKVTDTKVMSSIFDDSASNATIRIKIKSYKIPYYVVKDRIDEEEWEYSMSDGWLLKGLKRGS
;
A
#
# COMPACT_ATOMS: atom_id res chain seq x y z
N MET A 1 80.27 -6.50 24.50
CA MET A 1 79.17 -7.15 25.23
C MET A 1 77.89 -6.33 25.04
N GLN A 2 77.00 -6.80 24.16
CA GLN A 2 75.74 -6.14 23.81
C GLN A 2 74.64 -6.52 24.82
N LYS A 3 73.84 -5.53 25.25
CA LYS A 3 72.54 -5.75 25.91
C LYS A 3 71.44 -5.24 24.99
N VAL A 4 70.60 -6.17 24.55
CA VAL A 4 69.36 -5.93 23.79
C VAL A 4 68.28 -5.53 24.79
N VAL A 5 67.73 -4.33 24.65
CA VAL A 5 66.63 -3.82 25.48
C VAL A 5 65.47 -3.44 24.56
N GLY A 6 64.30 -4.00 24.86
CA GLY A 6 63.03 -3.29 24.68
C GLY A 6 62.26 -3.52 23.38
N SER A 7 61.72 -4.73 23.16
CA SER A 7 60.76 -4.99 22.07
C SER A 7 59.41 -5.55 22.55
N VAL A 8 58.98 -5.25 23.79
CA VAL A 8 57.79 -5.89 24.38
C VAL A 8 56.60 -4.94 24.58
N PHE A 9 56.82 -3.62 24.57
CA PHE A 9 55.76 -2.67 24.95
C PHE A 9 54.77 -2.28 23.82
N PHE A 10 55.04 -2.62 22.56
CA PHE A 10 54.23 -2.12 21.44
C PHE A 10 53.06 -3.03 21.01
N ARG A 11 52.97 -4.26 21.54
CA ARG A 11 51.94 -5.24 21.11
C ARG A 11 50.64 -5.21 21.93
N SER A 12 50.63 -4.61 23.11
CA SER A 12 49.44 -4.65 24.00
C SER A 12 48.40 -3.55 23.73
N PHE A 13 48.78 -2.44 23.06
CA PHE A 13 47.83 -1.35 22.76
C PHE A 13 46.98 -1.60 21.50
N LEU A 14 47.38 -2.51 20.62
CA LEU A 14 46.68 -2.80 19.36
C LEU A 14 45.50 -3.77 19.53
N LEU A 15 45.51 -4.60 20.58
CA LEU A 15 44.44 -5.57 20.86
C LEU A 15 43.25 -4.96 21.62
N ALA A 16 43.47 -3.88 22.38
CA ALA A 16 42.39 -3.20 23.11
C ALA A 16 41.48 -2.35 22.21
N GLY A 17 42.00 -1.83 21.09
CA GLY A 17 41.22 -1.00 20.16
C GLY A 17 40.24 -1.78 19.27
N ILE A 18 40.49 -3.06 19.01
CA ILE A 18 39.65 -3.89 18.13
C ILE A 18 38.40 -4.41 18.87
N ILE A 19 38.47 -4.58 20.20
CA ILE A 19 37.34 -5.08 21.00
C ILE A 19 36.27 -3.99 21.21
N SER A 20 36.64 -2.71 21.21
CA SER A 20 35.69 -1.60 21.37
C SER A 20 34.86 -1.29 20.12
N LEU A 21 35.32 -1.65 18.90
CA LEU A 21 34.54 -1.47 17.67
C LEU A 21 33.50 -2.58 17.41
N ALA A 22 33.63 -3.73 18.08
CA ALA A 22 32.70 -4.85 17.89
C ALA A 22 31.35 -4.65 18.61
N PHE A 23 31.29 -3.82 19.65
CA PHE A 23 30.05 -3.59 20.43
C PHE A 23 29.13 -2.50 19.87
N SER A 24 29.60 -1.69 18.91
CA SER A 24 28.79 -0.64 18.27
C SER A 24 27.95 -1.13 17.08
N GLN A 25 28.06 -2.39 16.65
CA GLN A 25 27.22 -2.96 15.59
C GLN A 25 25.97 -3.69 16.10
N SER A 26 25.82 -3.86 17.41
CA SER A 26 24.67 -4.55 18.02
C SER A 26 23.40 -3.68 18.14
N GLY A 27 23.46 -2.41 17.71
CA GLY A 27 22.43 -1.40 17.98
C GLY A 27 21.34 -1.20 16.92
N CYS A 28 21.36 -1.90 15.78
CA CYS A 28 20.38 -1.70 14.70
C CYS A 28 19.41 -2.87 14.48
N PHE A 29 19.24 -3.79 15.44
CA PHE A 29 18.36 -4.95 15.24
C PHE A 29 16.87 -4.67 15.52
N LEU A 30 16.54 -3.57 16.21
CA LEU A 30 15.15 -3.23 16.58
C LEU A 30 14.47 -2.19 15.66
N ALA A 31 15.22 -1.52 14.79
CA ALA A 31 14.66 -0.57 13.83
C ALA A 31 13.77 -1.23 12.74
N PRO A 32 14.11 -2.42 12.18
CA PRO A 32 13.27 -3.04 11.14
C PRO A 32 11.90 -3.49 11.68
N ALA A 33 11.85 -3.88 12.96
CA ALA A 33 10.60 -4.34 13.57
C ALA A 33 9.57 -3.20 13.66
N ILE A 34 9.99 -2.01 14.09
CA ILE A 34 9.08 -0.85 14.26
C ILE A 34 8.52 -0.38 12.91
N ASP A 35 9.30 -0.44 11.83
CA ASP A 35 8.81 -0.11 10.48
C ASP A 35 7.85 -1.17 9.91
N SER A 36 8.06 -2.46 10.23
CA SER A 36 7.09 -3.51 9.91
C SER A 36 5.78 -3.35 10.69
N PHE A 37 5.82 -2.92 11.95
CA PHE A 37 4.62 -2.68 12.77
C PHE A 37 3.81 -1.46 12.30
N LYS A 38 4.47 -0.38 11.83
CA LYS A 38 3.76 0.78 11.27
C LYS A 38 3.07 0.51 9.93
N ARG A 39 3.55 -0.46 9.14
CA ARG A 39 2.94 -0.83 7.85
C ARG A 39 1.67 -1.68 7.99
N ALA A 40 1.44 -2.28 9.14
CA ALA A 40 0.30 -3.17 9.39
C ALA A 40 -1.01 -2.46 9.76
N GLY A 41 -1.10 -1.13 9.62
CA GLY A 41 -2.36 -0.40 9.89
C GLY A 41 -2.90 -0.66 11.30
N LEU A 42 -2.06 -0.57 12.33
CA LEU A 42 -2.44 -0.94 13.71
C LEU A 42 -3.57 -0.06 14.26
N THR A 43 -3.60 1.22 13.90
CA THR A 43 -4.65 2.16 14.33
C THR A 43 -5.71 2.35 13.24
N ALA A 44 -6.94 2.67 13.65
CA ALA A 44 -8.00 3.02 12.71
C ALA A 44 -7.60 4.17 11.78
N SER A 45 -6.88 5.18 12.31
CA SER A 45 -6.37 6.31 11.52
C SER A 45 -5.37 5.87 10.44
N ASP A 46 -4.50 4.90 10.74
CA ASP A 46 -3.56 4.36 9.76
C ASP A 46 -4.29 3.61 8.65
N ARG A 47 -5.28 2.78 9.01
CA ARG A 47 -6.10 2.06 8.03
C ARG A 47 -6.85 3.02 7.12
N THR A 48 -7.45 4.09 7.64
CA THR A 48 -8.10 5.12 6.83
C THR A 48 -7.12 5.79 5.85
N ARG A 49 -5.91 6.14 6.30
CA ARG A 49 -4.90 6.74 5.41
C ARG A 49 -4.48 5.77 4.30
N LEU A 50 -4.20 4.52 4.66
CA LEU A 50 -3.79 3.47 3.71
C LEU A 50 -4.89 3.15 2.69
N LEU A 51 -6.16 3.24 3.08
CA LEU A 51 -7.28 3.08 2.15
C LEU A 51 -7.28 4.18 1.08
N GLY A 52 -6.99 5.42 1.45
CA GLY A 52 -6.90 6.53 0.50
C GLY A 52 -5.82 6.33 -0.56
N GLU A 53 -4.65 5.80 -0.15
CA GLU A 53 -3.56 5.44 -1.06
C GLU A 53 -3.99 4.30 -2.00
N ARG A 54 -4.63 3.25 -1.48
CA ARG A 54 -5.12 2.12 -2.28
C ARG A 54 -6.22 2.49 -3.26
N LEU A 55 -7.19 3.30 -2.86
CA LEU A 55 -8.25 3.81 -3.74
C LEU A 55 -7.64 4.55 -4.93
N LYS A 56 -6.65 5.42 -4.68
CA LYS A 56 -5.98 6.17 -5.73
C LYS A 56 -5.31 5.23 -6.75
N GLU A 57 -4.51 4.28 -6.28
CA GLU A 57 -3.80 3.33 -7.15
C GLU A 57 -4.76 2.45 -7.98
N TYR A 58 -5.85 1.97 -7.36
CA TYR A 58 -6.89 1.21 -8.04
C TYR A 58 -7.57 2.01 -9.15
N HIS A 59 -7.98 3.25 -8.87
CA HIS A 59 -8.63 4.09 -9.87
C HIS A 59 -7.68 4.59 -10.95
N GLU A 60 -6.40 4.78 -10.64
CA GLU A 60 -5.37 5.04 -11.65
C GLU A 60 -5.25 3.85 -12.61
N ALA A 61 -5.20 2.62 -12.10
CA ALA A 61 -5.16 1.41 -12.94
C ALA A 61 -6.37 1.33 -13.88
N ILE A 62 -7.58 1.58 -13.36
CA ILE A 62 -8.81 1.67 -14.16
C ILE A 62 -8.73 2.77 -15.21
N ALA A 63 -8.28 3.98 -14.83
CA ALA A 63 -8.18 5.10 -15.75
C ALA A 63 -7.20 4.81 -16.90
N TRP A 64 -6.14 4.04 -16.64
CA TRP A 64 -5.20 3.58 -17.65
C TRP A 64 -5.68 2.38 -18.47
N GLY A 65 -6.74 1.69 -18.03
CA GLY A 65 -7.26 0.49 -18.67
C GLY A 65 -6.43 -0.76 -18.37
N ASP A 66 -5.64 -0.74 -17.30
CA ASP A 66 -4.85 -1.90 -16.86
C ASP A 66 -5.72 -2.78 -15.93
N THR A 67 -6.53 -3.62 -16.56
CA THR A 67 -7.46 -4.53 -15.86
C THR A 67 -6.73 -5.46 -14.90
N ASP A 68 -5.58 -6.02 -15.29
CA ASP A 68 -4.88 -6.99 -14.45
C ASP A 68 -4.26 -6.31 -13.22
N LEU A 69 -3.75 -5.08 -13.36
CA LEU A 69 -3.31 -4.28 -12.22
C LEU A 69 -4.48 -3.91 -11.31
N ALA A 70 -5.63 -3.49 -11.86
CA ALA A 70 -6.81 -3.16 -11.07
C ALA A 70 -7.33 -4.37 -10.27
N LEU A 71 -7.27 -5.58 -10.84
CA LEU A 71 -7.69 -6.81 -10.17
C LEU A 71 -6.77 -7.24 -9.01
N GLN A 72 -5.56 -6.70 -8.89
CA GLN A 72 -4.70 -6.95 -7.73
C GLN A 72 -5.28 -6.35 -6.46
N TYR A 73 -6.07 -5.27 -6.58
CA TYR A 73 -6.77 -4.62 -5.47
C TYR A 73 -8.10 -5.29 -5.13
N VAL A 74 -8.50 -6.32 -5.88
CA VAL A 74 -9.76 -7.03 -5.69
C VAL A 74 -9.51 -8.34 -4.96
N GLU A 75 -10.37 -8.66 -3.99
CA GLU A 75 -10.31 -9.95 -3.30
C GLU A 75 -10.37 -11.11 -4.32
N ALA A 76 -9.51 -12.12 -4.11
CA ALA A 76 -9.35 -13.24 -5.03
C ALA A 76 -10.69 -13.92 -5.40
N GLU A 77 -11.56 -14.13 -4.42
CA GLU A 77 -12.89 -14.76 -4.60
C GLU A 77 -13.86 -13.88 -5.41
N LYS A 78 -13.65 -12.56 -5.39
CA LYS A 78 -14.51 -11.55 -6.05
C LYS A 78 -14.02 -11.15 -7.44
N ARG A 79 -12.80 -11.51 -7.82
CA ARG A 79 -12.22 -11.19 -9.13
C ARG A 79 -13.07 -11.66 -10.31
N GLY A 80 -13.70 -12.83 -10.21
CA GLY A 80 -14.56 -13.36 -11.28
C GLY A 80 -15.81 -12.50 -11.53
N GLU A 81 -16.38 -11.93 -10.47
CA GLU A 81 -17.55 -11.06 -10.53
C GLU A 81 -17.19 -9.64 -11.02
N ILE A 82 -16.05 -9.11 -10.55
CA ILE A 82 -15.65 -7.71 -10.78
C ILE A 82 -14.92 -7.51 -12.11
N ARG A 83 -14.15 -8.50 -12.60
CA ARG A 83 -13.42 -8.43 -13.87
C ARG A 83 -14.28 -7.92 -15.04
N PRO A 84 -15.46 -8.48 -15.36
CA PRO A 84 -16.25 -8.01 -16.50
C PRO A 84 -16.71 -6.56 -16.33
N ILE A 85 -16.89 -6.08 -15.10
CA ILE A 85 -17.26 -4.70 -14.81
C ILE A 85 -16.10 -3.76 -15.17
N ILE A 86 -14.88 -4.09 -14.73
CA ILE A 86 -13.66 -3.33 -15.04
C ILE A 86 -13.37 -3.35 -16.54
N GLU A 87 -13.49 -4.50 -17.20
CA GLU A 87 -13.25 -4.62 -18.65
C GLU A 87 -14.25 -3.78 -19.46
N THR A 88 -15.53 -3.78 -19.05
CA THR A 88 -16.55 -2.92 -19.67
C THR A 88 -16.19 -1.44 -19.50
N MET A 89 -15.76 -1.05 -18.29
CA MET A 89 -15.34 0.33 -18.02
C MET A 89 -14.13 0.72 -18.88
N SER A 90 -13.13 -0.14 -19.01
CA SER A 90 -11.92 0.16 -19.80
C SER A 90 -12.18 0.23 -21.30
N ASN A 91 -13.11 -0.58 -21.82
CA ASN A 91 -13.37 -0.68 -23.26
C ASN A 91 -14.39 0.33 -23.78
N GLU A 92 -15.41 0.66 -22.98
CA GLU A 92 -16.49 1.55 -23.41
C GLU A 92 -16.33 2.98 -22.93
N GLU A 93 -15.60 3.18 -21.83
CA GLU A 93 -15.52 4.45 -21.14
C GLU A 93 -14.07 4.85 -20.87
N LYS A 94 -13.79 6.15 -20.85
CA LYS A 94 -12.51 6.65 -20.35
C LYS A 94 -12.76 7.45 -19.09
N VAL A 95 -12.25 6.97 -17.96
CA VAL A 95 -12.28 7.71 -16.69
C VAL A 95 -11.35 8.93 -16.81
N THR A 96 -11.87 10.09 -16.42
CA THR A 96 -11.16 11.38 -16.47
C THR A 96 -10.95 12.01 -15.11
N ASP A 97 -11.86 11.76 -14.18
CA ASP A 97 -11.78 12.27 -12.82
C ASP A 97 -12.50 11.29 -11.88
N THR A 98 -11.99 11.19 -10.66
CA THR A 98 -12.53 10.33 -9.60
C THR A 98 -12.49 11.10 -8.29
N LYS A 99 -13.64 11.22 -7.63
CA LYS A 99 -13.76 11.97 -6.38
C LYS A 99 -14.47 11.14 -5.32
N VAL A 100 -13.77 10.88 -4.22
CA VAL A 100 -14.38 10.27 -3.03
C VAL A 100 -15.40 11.24 -2.43
N MET A 101 -16.64 10.79 -2.31
CA MET A 101 -17.76 11.57 -1.77
C MET A 101 -17.98 11.31 -0.29
N SER A 102 -17.89 10.06 0.14
CA SER A 102 -17.96 9.66 1.54
C SER A 102 -17.20 8.37 1.78
N SER A 103 -16.67 8.24 2.99
CA SER A 103 -16.03 7.02 3.49
C SER A 103 -16.67 6.67 4.83
N ILE A 104 -17.42 5.57 4.87
CA ILE A 104 -18.08 5.08 6.07
C ILE A 104 -17.32 3.85 6.53
N PHE A 105 -16.72 3.91 7.70
CA PHE A 105 -16.02 2.78 8.30
C PHE A 105 -16.91 2.06 9.30
N ASP A 106 -16.71 0.76 9.45
CA ASP A 106 -17.26 0.03 10.59
C ASP A 106 -16.54 0.42 11.89
N ASP A 107 -17.07 -0.01 13.04
CA ASP A 107 -16.49 0.29 14.36
C ASP A 107 -15.05 -0.23 14.50
N SER A 108 -14.72 -1.30 13.77
CA SER A 108 -13.38 -1.89 13.76
C SER A 108 -12.41 -1.18 12.81
N ALA A 109 -12.90 -0.31 11.94
CA ALA A 109 -12.19 0.24 10.78
C ALA A 109 -11.49 -0.83 9.91
N SER A 110 -12.05 -2.04 9.86
CA SER A 110 -11.59 -3.13 8.99
C SER A 110 -12.45 -3.24 7.74
N ASN A 111 -13.65 -2.66 7.76
CA ASN A 111 -14.52 -2.56 6.60
C ASN A 111 -14.81 -1.09 6.30
N ALA A 112 -14.93 -0.77 5.02
CA ALA A 112 -15.28 0.56 4.58
C ALA A 112 -16.23 0.53 3.38
N THR A 113 -17.28 1.32 3.44
CA THR A 113 -18.15 1.62 2.30
C THR A 113 -17.77 3.00 1.75
N ILE A 114 -17.28 3.03 0.53
CA ILE A 114 -16.80 4.23 -0.14
C ILE A 114 -17.78 4.60 -1.25
N ARG A 115 -18.27 5.83 -1.23
CA ARG A 115 -19.06 6.39 -2.34
C ARG A 115 -18.16 7.27 -3.17
N ILE A 116 -18.11 6.99 -4.47
CA ILE A 116 -17.15 7.61 -5.38
C ILE A 116 -17.91 8.17 -6.57
N LYS A 117 -17.70 9.46 -6.82
CA LYS A 117 -18.17 10.10 -8.04
C LYS A 117 -17.11 9.90 -9.13
N ILE A 118 -17.48 9.18 -10.19
CA ILE A 118 -16.63 8.93 -11.35
C ILE A 118 -17.13 9.77 -12.51
N LYS A 119 -16.22 10.51 -13.14
CA LYS A 119 -16.48 11.22 -14.40
C LYS A 119 -15.79 10.48 -15.53
N SER A 120 -16.57 10.01 -16.49
CA SER A 120 -16.07 9.33 -17.67
C SER A 120 -16.70 9.88 -18.95
N TYR A 121 -16.08 9.62 -20.10
CA TYR A 121 -16.75 9.82 -21.39
C TYR A 121 -16.82 8.50 -22.16
N LYS A 122 -17.90 8.32 -22.92
CA LYS A 122 -18.11 7.12 -23.75
C LYS A 122 -17.44 7.27 -25.12
N ILE A 123 -16.69 6.27 -25.57
CA ILE A 123 -16.08 6.24 -26.91
C ILE A 123 -17.07 5.58 -27.90
N PRO A 124 -17.25 6.10 -29.13
CA PRO A 124 -16.62 7.28 -29.75
C PRO A 124 -17.43 8.58 -29.60
N TYR A 125 -18.47 8.62 -28.76
CA TYR A 125 -19.40 9.75 -28.70
C TYR A 125 -18.88 10.95 -27.88
N TYR A 126 -17.82 10.77 -27.08
CA TYR A 126 -17.19 11.78 -26.21
C TYR A 126 -18.16 12.54 -25.30
N VAL A 127 -19.31 11.93 -24.97
CA VAL A 127 -20.28 12.49 -24.03
C VAL A 127 -19.78 12.23 -22.62
N VAL A 128 -19.49 13.30 -21.88
CA VAL A 128 -19.09 13.24 -20.47
C VAL A 128 -20.32 12.91 -19.62
N LYS A 129 -20.18 11.90 -18.76
CA LYS A 129 -21.18 11.50 -17.78
C LYS A 129 -20.53 11.39 -16.41
N ASP A 130 -21.27 11.82 -15.41
CA ASP A 130 -20.95 11.57 -14.03
C ASP A 130 -21.79 10.38 -13.55
N ARG A 131 -21.19 9.48 -12.77
CA ARG A 131 -21.92 8.46 -12.00
C ARG A 131 -21.41 8.38 -10.58
N ILE A 132 -22.18 7.74 -9.71
CA ILE A 132 -21.80 7.52 -8.32
C ILE A 132 -21.74 6.02 -8.08
N ASP A 133 -20.55 5.48 -7.91
CA ASP A 133 -20.36 4.08 -7.56
C ASP A 133 -20.23 3.93 -6.05
N GLU A 134 -20.70 2.79 -5.53
CA GLU A 134 -20.53 2.39 -4.14
C GLU A 134 -19.63 1.16 -4.10
N GLU A 135 -18.56 1.26 -3.30
CA GLU A 135 -17.51 0.26 -3.20
C GLU A 135 -17.40 -0.23 -1.76
N GLU A 136 -17.31 -1.54 -1.59
CA GLU A 136 -17.11 -2.20 -0.30
C GLU A 136 -15.67 -2.70 -0.24
N TRP A 137 -14.93 -2.22 0.76
CA TRP A 137 -13.52 -2.55 0.97
C TRP A 137 -13.35 -3.24 2.32
N GLU A 138 -12.49 -4.25 2.37
CA GLU A 138 -12.09 -4.95 3.61
C GLU A 138 -10.57 -4.94 3.76
N TYR A 139 -10.10 -4.75 4.99
CA TYR A 139 -8.70 -4.77 5.36
C TYR A 139 -8.24 -6.18 5.69
N SER A 140 -7.27 -6.68 4.92
CA SER A 140 -6.51 -7.90 5.19
C SER A 140 -5.15 -7.56 5.80
N MET A 141 -4.72 -8.34 6.79
CA MET A 141 -3.39 -8.21 7.40
C MET A 141 -2.25 -8.54 6.43
N SER A 142 -2.47 -9.44 5.46
CA SER A 142 -1.46 -9.84 4.48
C SER A 142 -1.38 -8.89 3.30
N ASP A 143 -2.55 -8.47 2.79
CA ASP A 143 -2.66 -7.83 1.47
C ASP A 143 -3.06 -6.34 1.57
N GLY A 144 -3.43 -5.88 2.78
CA GLY A 144 -3.98 -4.56 3.00
C GLY A 144 -5.44 -4.47 2.56
N TRP A 145 -5.86 -3.30 2.09
CA TRP A 145 -7.24 -3.08 1.64
C TRP A 145 -7.53 -3.75 0.30
N LEU A 146 -8.60 -4.54 0.27
CA LEU A 146 -9.09 -5.25 -0.90
C LEU A 146 -10.56 -4.90 -1.16
N LEU A 147 -10.92 -4.70 -2.44
CA LEU A 147 -12.27 -4.50 -2.91
C LEU A 147 -13.05 -5.83 -2.85
N LYS A 148 -14.17 -5.80 -2.14
CA LYS A 148 -15.10 -6.92 -1.93
C LYS A 148 -16.35 -6.83 -2.78
N GLY A 149 -16.82 -5.61 -3.01
CA GLY A 149 -18.09 -5.34 -3.68
C GLY A 149 -18.02 -4.05 -4.46
N LEU A 150 -18.63 -4.05 -5.64
CA LEU A 150 -18.76 -2.89 -6.49
C LEU A 150 -20.20 -2.82 -7.00
N LYS A 151 -20.92 -1.78 -6.56
CA LYS A 151 -22.26 -1.48 -7.03
C LYS A 151 -22.23 -0.20 -7.86
N ARG A 152 -22.43 -0.35 -9.16
CA ARG A 152 -22.51 0.80 -10.08
C ARG A 152 -23.77 1.60 -9.83
N GLY A 153 -23.62 2.92 -9.76
CA GLY A 153 -24.76 3.83 -9.81
C GLY A 153 -25.30 3.96 -11.23
N SER A 154 -26.61 4.21 -11.31
CA SER A 154 -27.30 4.59 -12.54
C SER A 154 -27.06 6.05 -12.92
#